data_AF-A0A1Y3VBP1-F1
#
_entry.id   AF-A0A1Y3VBP1-F1
#
_cell.length_a   1.000
_cell.length_b   1.000
_cell.length_c   1.000
_cell.angle_alpha   90.00
_cell.angle_beta   90.00
_cell.angle_gamma   90.00
#
_symmetry.space_group_name_H-M   'P 1'
#
loop_
_entity.id
_entity.type
_entity.pdbx_description
1 polymer ?
#
loop_
_entity_poly.entity_id
_entity_poly.type
_entity_poly.pdbx_seq_one_letter_code
_entity_poly.pdbx_strand_id
1 'polypeptide(L)'
;MHCAIIYDFDGTLAKGDCAQHGLMPDLGIDNIPNFWQEVKEETRKHDADEISMYLWKLLEKAKARNELDKLSSRNLIQYGSQIPLFNGVSEWFSLINRYAADNGIGLSHYIVSSGLEEMIRGTSIAKYLKKIFACRYMYDESGVPLWPAISINYTTKTQFIFRINKGIENCWDNTSINRFIEPSKRAIPFHNMIYIGDGDTDIPAMKMVKTQGGHSIAVFDVESWEKEATQNKVQKLIAEERTDYVVPADYRDHSQLTISVKGILQMIKRKYY
;
A
#
# COMPACT_ATOMS: atom_id res chain seq x y z
N MET A 1 24.43 -6.24 2.07
CA MET A 1 23.11 -6.72 1.59
C MET A 1 22.08 -5.62 1.73
N HIS A 2 21.03 -5.61 0.90
CA HIS A 2 19.96 -4.62 0.99
C HIS A 2 18.58 -5.29 0.87
N CYS A 3 17.68 -4.95 1.78
CA CYS A 3 16.31 -5.46 1.87
C CYS A 3 15.29 -4.35 1.58
N ALA A 4 14.09 -4.77 1.16
CA ALA A 4 12.94 -3.89 1.06
C ALA A 4 11.83 -4.38 1.97
N ILE A 5 11.17 -3.45 2.67
CA ILE A 5 9.83 -3.69 3.20
C ILE A 5 8.85 -2.91 2.34
N ILE A 6 7.89 -3.62 1.78
CA ILE A 6 6.86 -3.10 0.89
C ILE A 6 5.54 -3.19 1.64
N TYR A 7 4.85 -2.07 1.76
CA TYR A 7 3.60 -1.98 2.49
C TYR A 7 2.45 -1.70 1.52
N ASP A 8 1.32 -2.34 1.73
CA ASP A 8 0.05 -1.67 1.43
C ASP A 8 -0.17 -0.53 2.45
N PHE A 9 -1.17 0.32 2.21
CA PHE A 9 -1.44 1.45 3.09
C PHE A 9 -2.75 1.33 3.85
N ASP A 10 -3.87 1.31 3.14
CA ASP A 10 -5.21 1.19 3.71
C ASP A 10 -5.36 -0.15 4.44
N GLY A 11 -5.86 -0.13 5.68
CA GLY A 11 -5.98 -1.34 6.51
C GLY A 11 -4.65 -1.98 6.95
N THR A 12 -3.51 -1.40 6.55
CA THR A 12 -2.17 -1.91 6.84
C THR A 12 -1.40 -0.95 7.74
N LEU A 13 -1.10 0.26 7.25
CA LEU A 13 -0.43 1.33 8.00
C LEU A 13 -1.45 2.36 8.51
N ALA A 14 -2.51 2.60 7.74
CA ALA A 14 -3.62 3.48 8.08
C ALA A 14 -4.85 2.67 8.52
N LYS A 15 -5.63 3.22 9.45
CA LYS A 15 -6.93 2.65 9.85
C LYS A 15 -7.98 2.96 8.79
N GLY A 16 -8.41 1.93 8.06
CA GLY A 16 -9.41 2.07 6.99
C GLY A 16 -8.84 2.73 5.72
N ASP A 17 -9.74 3.22 4.89
CA ASP A 17 -9.44 3.84 3.59
C ASP A 17 -9.17 5.33 3.73
N CYS A 18 -8.03 5.76 3.22
CA CYS A 18 -7.54 7.14 3.24
C CYS A 18 -8.57 8.17 2.84
N ALA A 19 -9.29 7.94 1.74
CA ALA A 19 -10.16 8.96 1.17
C ALA A 19 -11.37 9.23 2.07
N GLN A 20 -11.72 8.30 2.96
CA GLN A 20 -12.78 8.49 3.96
C GLN A 20 -12.37 9.51 5.03
N HIS A 21 -11.07 9.76 5.21
CA HIS A 21 -10.53 10.71 6.17
C HIS A 21 -10.39 12.10 5.54
N GLY A 22 -11.51 12.82 5.47
CA GLY A 22 -11.58 14.23 5.05
C GLY A 22 -12.04 14.43 3.62
N LEU A 23 -11.44 13.75 2.63
CA LEU A 23 -11.77 13.97 1.21
C LEU A 23 -13.22 13.62 0.88
N MET A 24 -13.66 12.40 1.18
CA MET A 24 -15.01 11.93 0.89
C MET A 24 -16.08 12.77 1.62
N PRO A 25 -15.96 13.04 2.94
CA PRO A 25 -16.85 13.97 3.62
C PRO A 25 -16.91 15.36 2.98
N ASP A 26 -15.76 15.93 2.60
CA ASP A 26 -15.70 17.26 1.95
C ASP A 26 -16.38 17.28 0.58
N LEU A 27 -16.42 16.14 -0.12
CA LEU A 27 -17.16 15.94 -1.36
C LEU A 27 -18.65 15.58 -1.13
N GLY A 28 -19.12 15.60 0.12
CA GLY A 28 -20.48 15.22 0.51
C GLY A 28 -20.78 13.73 0.34
N ILE A 29 -19.76 12.88 0.45
CA ILE A 29 -19.89 11.42 0.41
C ILE A 29 -19.98 10.91 1.84
N ASP A 30 -21.18 10.98 2.42
CA ASP A 30 -21.41 10.60 3.82
C ASP A 30 -21.76 9.11 3.99
N ASN A 31 -22.32 8.48 2.95
CA ASN A 31 -22.69 7.07 2.96
C ASN A 31 -21.67 6.23 2.16
N ILE A 32 -20.63 5.79 2.85
CA ILE A 32 -19.53 5.00 2.27
C ILE A 32 -20.04 3.70 1.61
N PRO A 33 -20.91 2.87 2.23
CA PRO A 33 -21.45 1.69 1.57
C PRO A 33 -22.18 2.00 0.25
N ASN A 34 -23.00 3.06 0.21
CA ASN A 34 -23.71 3.46 -1.01
C ASN A 34 -22.73 3.94 -2.08
N PHE A 35 -21.69 4.71 -1.71
CA PHE A 35 -20.65 5.11 -2.65
C PHE A 35 -19.96 3.92 -3.31
N TRP A 36 -19.56 2.91 -2.52
CA TRP A 36 -18.93 1.71 -3.06
C TRP A 36 -19.90 0.84 -3.87
N GLN A 37 -21.20 0.88 -3.56
CA GLN A 37 -22.23 0.26 -4.40
C GLN A 37 -22.32 0.95 -5.76
N GLU A 38 -22.38 2.28 -5.81
CA GLU A 38 -22.37 3.05 -7.08
C GLU A 38 -21.11 2.73 -7.90
N VAL A 39 -19.93 2.68 -7.26
CA VAL A 39 -18.68 2.29 -7.93
C VAL A 39 -18.78 0.90 -8.54
N LYS A 40 -19.31 -0.09 -7.80
CA LYS A 40 -19.48 -1.48 -8.27
C LYS A 40 -20.50 -1.60 -9.39
N GLU A 41 -21.58 -0.82 -9.36
CA GLU A 41 -22.58 -0.78 -10.42
C GLU A 41 -21.97 -0.25 -11.72
N GLU A 42 -21.25 0.87 -11.66
CA GLU A 42 -20.55 1.43 -12.83
C GLU A 42 -19.44 0.49 -13.33
N THR A 43 -18.72 -0.18 -12.43
CA THR A 43 -17.73 -1.20 -12.75
C THR A 43 -18.33 -2.33 -13.60
N ARG A 44 -19.47 -2.88 -13.18
CA ARG A 44 -20.16 -3.96 -13.93
C ARG A 44 -20.76 -3.46 -15.24
N LYS A 45 -21.38 -2.28 -15.20
CA LYS A 45 -22.03 -1.67 -16.37
C LYS A 45 -21.05 -1.40 -17.50
N HIS A 46 -19.81 -1.04 -17.19
CA HIS A 46 -18.79 -0.67 -18.16
C HIS A 46 -17.72 -1.75 -18.40
N ASP A 47 -17.82 -2.92 -17.77
CA ASP A 47 -16.77 -3.95 -17.78
C ASP A 47 -15.39 -3.36 -17.45
N ALA A 48 -15.35 -2.60 -16.35
CA ALA A 48 -14.22 -1.75 -16.00
C ALA A 48 -13.47 -2.24 -14.74
N ASP A 49 -12.31 -1.64 -14.49
CA ASP A 49 -11.56 -1.83 -13.25
C ASP A 49 -12.19 -1.00 -12.10
N GLU A 50 -12.42 -1.63 -10.94
CA GLU A 50 -13.10 -1.00 -9.79
C GLU A 50 -12.34 0.22 -9.27
N ILE A 51 -11.01 0.16 -9.21
CA ILE A 51 -10.19 1.31 -8.76
C ILE A 51 -10.26 2.45 -9.77
N SER A 52 -10.26 2.15 -11.07
CA SER A 52 -10.45 3.15 -12.12
C SER A 52 -11.82 3.83 -12.01
N MET A 53 -12.88 3.06 -11.72
CA MET A 53 -14.22 3.60 -11.49
C MET A 53 -14.30 4.40 -10.19
N TYR A 54 -13.63 3.97 -9.13
CA TYR A 54 -13.50 4.72 -7.88
C TYR A 54 -12.88 6.10 -8.11
N LEU A 55 -11.72 6.17 -8.78
CA LEU A 55 -11.03 7.42 -9.07
C LEU A 55 -11.86 8.32 -9.99
N TRP A 56 -12.54 7.75 -10.99
CA TRP A 56 -13.47 8.49 -11.82
C TRP A 56 -14.65 9.02 -11.00
N LYS A 57 -15.21 8.23 -10.08
CA LYS A 57 -16.38 8.61 -9.29
C LYS A 57 -16.10 9.75 -8.33
N LEU A 58 -14.93 9.76 -7.69
CA LEU A 58 -14.47 10.91 -6.91
C LEU A 58 -14.39 12.18 -7.76
N LEU A 59 -13.81 12.07 -8.95
CA LEU A 59 -13.71 13.19 -9.90
C LEU A 59 -15.08 13.66 -10.39
N GLU A 60 -16.01 12.75 -10.66
CA GLU A 60 -17.39 13.02 -11.06
C GLU A 60 -18.13 13.80 -9.97
N LYS A 61 -18.07 13.34 -8.71
CA LYS A 61 -18.68 14.03 -7.56
C LYS A 61 -18.08 15.42 -7.36
N ALA A 62 -16.76 15.57 -7.46
CA ALA A 62 -16.10 16.87 -7.36
C ALA A 62 -16.53 17.83 -8.49
N LYS A 63 -16.67 17.34 -9.73
CA LYS A 63 -17.18 18.14 -10.87
C LYS A 63 -18.63 18.57 -10.66
N ALA A 64 -19.50 17.65 -10.26
CA ALA A 64 -20.93 17.92 -10.05
C ALA A 64 -21.16 19.01 -8.98
N ARG A 65 -20.23 19.16 -8.05
CA ARG A 65 -20.27 20.14 -6.95
C ARG A 65 -19.47 21.42 -7.21
N ASN A 66 -18.78 21.54 -8.35
CA ASN A 66 -17.79 22.60 -8.62
C ASN A 66 -16.67 22.67 -7.57
N GLU A 67 -16.27 21.52 -7.03
CA GLU A 67 -15.29 21.36 -5.94
C GLU A 67 -14.03 20.61 -6.41
N LEU A 68 -13.65 20.74 -7.69
CA LEU A 68 -12.46 20.10 -8.26
C LEU A 68 -11.17 20.38 -7.48
N ASP A 69 -11.06 21.55 -6.84
CA ASP A 69 -9.92 21.90 -6.01
C ASP A 69 -9.73 20.94 -4.82
N LYS A 70 -10.79 20.27 -4.33
CA LYS A 70 -10.68 19.26 -3.26
C LYS A 70 -9.79 18.08 -3.64
N LEU A 71 -9.72 17.77 -4.92
CA LEU A 71 -8.86 16.74 -5.48
C LEU A 71 -7.50 17.30 -5.95
N SER A 72 -7.19 18.57 -5.72
CA SER A 72 -5.87 19.15 -6.05
C SER A 72 -4.77 18.48 -5.21
N SER A 73 -3.56 18.40 -5.76
CA SER A 73 -2.42 17.77 -5.07
C SER A 73 -2.19 18.36 -3.67
N ARG A 74 -2.35 19.69 -3.52
CA ARG A 74 -2.21 20.38 -2.24
C ARG A 74 -3.26 19.94 -1.22
N ASN A 75 -4.53 19.89 -1.60
CA ASN A 75 -5.61 19.54 -0.67
C ASN A 75 -5.56 18.06 -0.30
N LEU A 76 -5.24 17.18 -1.25
CA LEU A 76 -5.00 15.75 -0.97
C LEU A 76 -3.87 15.56 0.05
N ILE A 77 -2.75 16.27 -0.08
CA ILE A 77 -1.68 16.27 0.94
C ILE A 77 -2.21 16.73 2.31
N GLN A 78 -3.05 17.76 2.34
CA GLN A 78 -3.62 18.25 3.60
C GLN A 78 -4.53 17.21 4.27
N TYR A 79 -5.43 16.57 3.53
CA TYR A 79 -6.25 15.47 4.06
C TYR A 79 -5.37 14.33 4.58
N GLY A 80 -4.30 14.02 3.85
CA GLY A 80 -3.28 13.04 4.23
C GLY A 80 -2.71 13.22 5.64
N SER A 81 -2.55 14.47 6.08
CA SER A 81 -1.99 14.78 7.41
C SER A 81 -2.88 14.37 8.59
N GLN A 82 -4.16 14.10 8.34
CA GLN A 82 -5.16 13.75 9.35
C GLN A 82 -5.47 12.25 9.40
N ILE A 83 -4.88 11.46 8.49
CA ILE A 83 -5.16 10.02 8.41
C ILE A 83 -4.72 9.34 9.70
N PRO A 84 -5.63 8.61 10.39
CA PRO A 84 -5.28 7.85 11.58
C PRO A 84 -4.41 6.65 11.19
N LEU A 85 -3.20 6.59 11.74
CA LEU A 85 -2.30 5.45 11.57
C LEU A 85 -2.52 4.42 12.68
N PHE A 86 -2.17 3.16 12.42
CA PHE A 86 -2.16 2.12 13.46
C PHE A 86 -1.16 2.44 14.58
N ASN A 87 -1.40 1.85 15.75
CA ASN A 87 -0.59 2.08 16.94
C ASN A 87 0.89 1.74 16.67
N GLY A 88 1.79 2.68 16.98
CA GLY A 88 3.25 2.53 16.84
C GLY A 88 3.81 2.79 15.43
N VAL A 89 2.97 3.10 14.42
CA VAL A 89 3.44 3.33 13.04
C VAL A 89 4.38 4.55 12.95
N SER A 90 4.16 5.59 13.76
CA SER A 90 5.00 6.79 13.79
C SER A 90 6.46 6.49 14.17
N GLU A 91 6.67 5.53 15.08
CA GLU A 91 7.99 5.11 15.58
C GLU A 91 8.57 3.92 14.79
N TRP A 92 7.72 3.13 14.15
CA TRP A 92 8.05 1.89 13.43
C TRP A 92 9.27 2.01 12.52
N PHE A 93 9.27 3.00 11.63
CA PHE A 93 10.32 3.14 10.63
C PHE A 93 11.68 3.40 11.28
N SER A 94 11.72 4.24 12.31
CA SER A 94 12.96 4.51 13.05
C SER A 94 13.44 3.27 13.81
N LEU A 95 12.51 2.52 14.42
CA LEU A 95 12.78 1.30 15.15
C LEU A 95 13.40 0.21 14.26
N ILE A 96 12.76 -0.08 13.12
CA ILE A 96 13.21 -1.15 12.22
C ILE A 96 14.48 -0.75 11.45
N ASN A 97 14.62 0.52 11.06
CA ASN A 97 15.86 1.00 10.43
C ASN A 97 17.06 0.87 11.37
N ARG A 98 16.90 1.23 12.66
CA ARG A 98 17.96 1.06 13.65
C ARG A 98 18.33 -0.42 13.82
N TYR A 99 17.33 -1.28 13.99
CA TYR A 99 17.56 -2.72 14.07
C TYR A 99 18.30 -3.28 12.85
N ALA A 100 17.92 -2.88 11.65
CA ALA A 100 18.58 -3.31 10.41
C ALA A 100 20.04 -2.81 10.37
N ALA A 101 20.29 -1.53 10.70
CA ALA A 101 21.61 -0.93 10.72
C ALA A 101 22.55 -1.61 11.74
N ASP A 102 22.07 -1.85 12.97
CA ASP A 102 22.81 -2.54 14.04
C ASP A 102 23.22 -3.97 13.62
N ASN A 103 22.51 -4.54 12.64
CA ASN A 103 22.75 -5.86 12.09
C ASN A 103 23.41 -5.83 10.70
N GLY A 104 23.88 -4.69 10.22
CA GLY A 104 24.57 -4.55 8.92
C GLY A 104 23.67 -4.80 7.71
N ILE A 105 22.36 -4.59 7.85
CA ILE A 105 21.36 -4.76 6.79
C ILE A 105 20.97 -3.38 6.26
N GLY A 106 21.20 -3.12 4.97
CA GLY A 106 20.60 -1.96 4.30
C GLY A 106 19.10 -2.15 4.15
N LEU A 107 18.29 -1.14 4.45
CA LEU A 107 16.84 -1.24 4.41
C LEU A 107 16.22 -0.08 3.62
N SER A 108 15.15 -0.37 2.88
CA SER A 108 14.33 0.64 2.24
C SER A 108 12.85 0.32 2.38
N HIS A 109 12.04 1.35 2.56
CA HIS A 109 10.60 1.23 2.75
C HIS A 109 9.87 1.75 1.51
N TYR A 110 8.89 0.99 1.03
CA TYR A 110 8.12 1.28 -0.16
C TYR A 110 6.63 1.14 0.13
N ILE A 111 5.80 1.97 -0.51
CA ILE A 111 4.35 1.74 -0.54
C ILE A 111 3.94 1.29 -1.95
N VAL A 112 3.06 0.29 -1.99
CA VAL A 112 2.32 -0.13 -3.20
C VAL A 112 0.85 -0.25 -2.80
N SER A 113 0.04 0.77 -3.13
CA SER A 113 -1.33 0.88 -2.62
C SER A 113 -2.33 1.34 -3.67
N SER A 114 -3.61 1.01 -3.44
CA SER A 114 -4.74 1.50 -4.24
C SER A 114 -5.23 2.89 -3.76
N GLY A 115 -4.73 3.38 -2.62
CA GLY A 115 -5.02 4.72 -2.10
C GLY A 115 -4.41 5.85 -2.95
N LEU A 116 -4.73 7.10 -2.61
CA LEU A 116 -4.25 8.30 -3.33
C LEU A 116 -2.83 8.69 -2.89
N GLU A 117 -1.89 8.77 -3.83
CA GLU A 117 -0.46 9.03 -3.59
C GLU A 117 -0.24 10.31 -2.78
N GLU A 118 -0.92 11.39 -3.16
CA GLU A 118 -0.82 12.69 -2.50
C GLU A 118 -1.29 12.65 -1.04
N MET A 119 -2.35 11.89 -0.74
CA MET A 119 -2.80 11.70 0.64
C MET A 119 -1.76 10.92 1.45
N ILE A 120 -1.19 9.85 0.89
CA ILE A 120 -0.12 9.09 1.55
C ILE A 120 1.11 9.97 1.80
N ARG A 121 1.45 10.85 0.85
CA ARG A 121 2.55 11.84 0.99
C ARG A 121 2.30 12.86 2.09
N GLY A 122 1.04 13.17 2.41
CA GLY A 122 0.68 14.08 3.49
C GLY A 122 0.88 13.51 4.90
N THR A 123 1.09 12.21 5.02
CA THR A 123 1.24 11.54 6.32
C THR A 123 2.58 11.83 6.99
N SER A 124 2.64 11.68 8.32
CA SER A 124 3.87 11.87 9.11
C SER A 124 5.00 10.89 8.75
N ILE A 125 4.66 9.78 8.09
CA ILE A 125 5.60 8.71 7.74
C ILE A 125 6.19 8.85 6.33
N ALA A 126 5.69 9.76 5.51
CA ALA A 126 6.12 9.92 4.11
C ALA A 126 7.63 10.12 3.97
N LYS A 127 8.25 10.80 4.94
CA LYS A 127 9.71 11.05 5.01
C LYS A 127 10.57 9.78 5.13
N TYR A 128 10.00 8.66 5.59
CA TYR A 128 10.73 7.38 5.72
C TYR A 128 10.65 6.52 4.45
N LEU A 129 9.76 6.87 3.52
CA LEU A 129 9.49 6.08 2.34
C LEU A 129 10.43 6.47 1.22
N LYS A 130 11.12 5.47 0.66
CA LYS A 130 11.97 5.67 -0.51
C LYS A 130 11.15 5.96 -1.75
N LYS A 131 10.04 5.24 -1.94
CA LYS A 131 9.09 5.49 -3.02
C LYS A 131 7.67 5.05 -2.64
N ILE A 132 6.70 5.85 -3.05
CA ILE A 132 5.27 5.55 -2.99
C ILE A 132 4.82 5.26 -4.43
N PHE A 133 4.24 4.09 -4.64
CA PHE A 133 3.46 3.74 -5.83
C PHE A 133 2.01 3.65 -5.39
N ALA A 134 1.20 4.60 -5.84
CA ALA A 134 -0.20 4.72 -5.46
C ALA A 134 -1.00 5.33 -6.61
N CYS A 135 -2.33 5.34 -6.47
CA CYS A 135 -3.20 5.99 -7.44
C CYS A 135 -2.96 7.50 -7.43
N ARG A 136 -3.03 8.15 -8.59
CA ARG A 136 -2.89 9.62 -8.67
C ARG A 136 -3.60 10.18 -9.88
N TYR A 137 -3.99 11.45 -9.79
CA TYR A 137 -4.50 12.21 -10.93
C TYR A 137 -3.36 12.86 -11.71
N MET A 138 -3.59 13.14 -12.99
CA MET A 138 -2.85 14.20 -13.69
C MET A 138 -3.60 15.52 -13.53
N TYR A 139 -2.84 16.60 -13.47
CA TYR A 139 -3.35 17.94 -13.22
C TYR A 139 -3.01 18.86 -14.40
N ASP A 140 -3.82 19.89 -14.62
CA ASP A 140 -3.48 20.98 -15.52
C ASP A 140 -2.46 21.96 -14.91
N GLU A 141 -2.11 23.01 -15.66
CA GLU A 141 -1.17 24.06 -15.22
C GLU A 141 -1.64 24.81 -13.97
N SER A 142 -2.94 24.83 -13.69
CA SER A 142 -3.54 25.47 -12.52
C SER A 142 -3.67 24.52 -11.32
N GLY A 143 -3.26 23.26 -11.45
CA GLY A 143 -3.34 22.26 -10.39
C GLY A 143 -4.72 21.59 -10.27
N VAL A 144 -5.59 21.74 -11.27
CA VAL A 144 -6.92 21.12 -11.31
C VAL A 144 -6.81 19.68 -11.83
N PRO A 145 -7.43 18.69 -11.18
CA PRO A 145 -7.33 17.29 -11.61
C PRO A 145 -8.14 17.06 -12.89
N LEU A 146 -7.48 16.47 -13.89
CA LEU A 146 -8.05 16.19 -15.21
C LEU A 146 -8.54 14.74 -15.33
N TRP A 147 -7.71 13.78 -14.91
CA TRP A 147 -7.92 12.36 -15.16
C TRP A 147 -7.08 11.48 -14.23
N PRO A 148 -7.53 10.26 -13.86
CA PRO A 148 -6.70 9.28 -13.17
C PRO A 148 -5.49 8.85 -14.01
N ALA A 149 -4.30 9.36 -13.68
CA ALA A 149 -3.08 9.06 -14.43
C ALA A 149 -2.49 7.68 -14.09
N ILE A 150 -2.68 7.23 -12.85
CA ILE A 150 -2.29 5.90 -12.38
C ILE A 150 -3.45 5.33 -11.57
N SER A 151 -3.87 4.12 -11.92
CA SER A 151 -4.77 3.28 -11.14
C SER A 151 -4.00 2.02 -10.73
N ILE A 152 -3.95 1.73 -9.43
CA ILE A 152 -3.33 0.53 -8.88
C ILE A 152 -4.42 -0.30 -8.23
N ASN A 153 -4.62 -1.50 -8.77
CA ASN A 153 -5.54 -2.52 -8.28
C ASN A 153 -4.76 -3.75 -7.78
N TYR A 154 -5.50 -4.74 -7.27
CA TYR A 154 -4.96 -5.98 -6.70
C TYR A 154 -3.94 -6.73 -7.59
N THR A 155 -4.08 -6.71 -8.92
CA THR A 155 -3.12 -7.36 -9.83
C THR A 155 -1.94 -6.45 -10.17
N THR A 156 -2.18 -5.17 -10.44
CA THR A 156 -1.13 -4.21 -10.81
C THR A 156 -0.18 -3.88 -9.66
N LYS A 157 -0.56 -4.11 -8.39
CA LYS A 157 0.41 -4.11 -7.26
C LYS A 157 1.64 -4.98 -7.57
N THR A 158 1.45 -6.14 -8.22
CA THR A 158 2.57 -7.02 -8.62
C THR A 158 3.56 -6.35 -9.58
N GLN A 159 3.08 -5.53 -10.51
CA GLN A 159 3.91 -4.77 -11.46
C GLN A 159 4.85 -3.82 -10.71
N PHE A 160 4.34 -3.10 -9.70
CA PHE A 160 5.14 -2.15 -8.93
C PHE A 160 6.16 -2.83 -8.04
N ILE A 161 5.87 -4.03 -7.54
CA ILE A 161 6.87 -4.85 -6.85
C ILE A 161 7.99 -5.28 -7.82
N PHE A 162 7.68 -5.62 -9.07
CA PHE A 162 8.71 -5.86 -10.10
C PHE A 162 9.54 -4.60 -10.40
N ARG A 163 8.93 -3.41 -10.38
CA ARG A 163 9.65 -2.14 -10.51
C ARG A 163 10.63 -1.95 -9.35
N ILE A 164 10.21 -2.19 -8.11
CA ILE A 164 11.09 -2.17 -6.91
C ILE A 164 12.22 -3.18 -7.07
N ASN A 165 11.92 -4.41 -7.51
CA ASN A 165 12.90 -5.47 -7.72
C ASN A 165 14.00 -5.04 -8.70
N LYS A 166 13.63 -4.34 -9.78
CA LYS A 166 14.56 -3.82 -10.79
C LYS A 166 15.14 -2.44 -10.47
N GLY A 167 14.76 -1.80 -9.37
CA GLY A 167 15.23 -0.45 -8.99
C GLY A 167 14.64 0.68 -9.85
N ILE A 168 13.46 0.47 -10.41
CA ILE A 168 12.77 1.46 -11.26
C ILE A 168 11.78 2.24 -10.41
N GLU A 169 12.01 3.54 -10.24
CA GLU A 169 11.25 4.41 -9.31
C GLU A 169 10.28 5.36 -10.03
N ASN A 170 9.79 4.93 -11.21
CA ASN A 170 8.81 5.64 -12.01
C ASN A 170 7.69 4.70 -12.50
N CYS A 171 6.59 5.27 -12.96
CA CYS A 171 5.42 4.51 -13.43
C CYS A 171 5.32 4.41 -14.96
N TRP A 172 6.10 5.21 -15.71
CA TRP A 172 5.95 5.37 -17.16
C TRP A 172 6.92 4.55 -18.00
N ASP A 173 8.10 4.22 -17.46
CA ASP A 173 9.16 3.55 -18.21
C ASP A 173 8.82 2.06 -18.35
N ASN A 174 8.11 1.77 -19.43
CA ASN A 174 7.72 0.41 -19.82
C ASN A 174 8.87 -0.35 -20.50
N THR A 175 9.85 0.37 -21.03
CA THR A 175 11.00 -0.26 -21.72
C THR A 175 11.95 -0.88 -20.69
N SER A 176 12.29 -0.17 -19.62
CA SER A 176 13.20 -0.67 -18.59
C SER A 176 12.58 -1.79 -17.76
N ILE A 177 11.28 -1.73 -17.45
CA ILE A 177 10.60 -2.79 -16.70
C ILE A 177 10.49 -4.09 -17.51
N ASN A 178 10.38 -4.03 -18.85
CA ASN A 178 10.35 -5.21 -19.70
C ASN A 178 11.74 -5.76 -20.04
N ARG A 179 12.80 -4.97 -19.85
CA ARG A 179 14.17 -5.43 -20.08
C ARG A 179 14.51 -6.58 -19.15
N PHE A 180 15.12 -7.62 -19.71
CA PHE A 180 15.64 -8.72 -18.90
C PHE A 180 16.80 -8.23 -18.03
N ILE A 181 16.73 -8.53 -16.73
CA ILE A 181 17.80 -8.32 -15.76
C ILE A 181 17.96 -9.63 -15.01
N GLU A 182 19.17 -10.19 -15.08
CA GLU A 182 19.53 -11.41 -14.36
C GLU A 182 19.18 -11.26 -12.86
N PRO A 183 18.61 -12.30 -12.22
CA PRO A 183 18.17 -12.22 -10.82
C PRO A 183 19.24 -11.69 -9.85
N SER A 184 20.51 -12.03 -10.05
CA SER A 184 21.65 -11.58 -9.24
C SER A 184 22.03 -10.10 -9.42
N LYS A 185 21.66 -9.50 -10.55
CA LYS A 185 21.94 -8.09 -10.90
C LYS A 185 20.77 -7.15 -10.57
N ARG A 186 19.66 -7.69 -10.04
CA ARG A 186 18.49 -6.89 -9.68
C ARG A 186 18.79 -6.06 -8.43
N ALA A 187 18.28 -4.83 -8.41
CA ALA A 187 18.57 -3.86 -7.34
C ALA A 187 18.18 -4.41 -5.95
N ILE A 188 17.01 -5.05 -5.85
CA ILE A 188 16.56 -5.73 -4.64
C ILE A 188 15.95 -7.07 -5.05
N PRO A 189 16.66 -8.21 -4.91
CA PRO A 189 16.10 -9.53 -5.20
C PRO A 189 14.84 -9.83 -4.37
N PHE A 190 13.92 -10.63 -4.91
CA PHE A 190 12.67 -10.98 -4.22
C PHE A 190 12.88 -11.63 -2.86
N HIS A 191 13.90 -12.48 -2.72
CA HIS A 191 14.23 -13.11 -1.45
C HIS A 191 14.74 -12.14 -0.36
N ASN A 192 14.98 -10.87 -0.72
CA ASN A 192 15.28 -9.78 0.21
C ASN A 192 14.06 -8.89 0.49
N MET A 193 12.86 -9.27 0.05
CA MET A 193 11.64 -8.49 0.21
C MET A 193 10.75 -9.04 1.32
N ILE A 194 10.18 -8.14 2.11
CA ILE A 194 9.08 -8.39 3.03
C ILE A 194 7.88 -7.58 2.53
N TYR A 195 6.77 -8.23 2.21
CA TYR A 195 5.51 -7.57 1.88
C TYR A 195 4.58 -7.58 3.09
N ILE A 196 4.02 -6.43 3.46
CA ILE A 196 3.06 -6.30 4.55
C ILE A 196 1.79 -5.70 3.99
N GLY A 197 0.66 -6.39 4.19
CA GLY A 197 -0.63 -5.96 3.69
C GLY A 197 -1.77 -6.52 4.53
N ASP A 198 -3.00 -6.11 4.28
CA ASP A 198 -4.15 -6.52 5.08
C ASP A 198 -4.80 -7.82 4.54
N GLY A 199 -4.50 -8.17 3.28
CA GLY A 199 -4.99 -9.37 2.62
C GLY A 199 -6.35 -9.23 1.92
N ASP A 200 -6.93 -8.03 1.84
CA ASP A 200 -8.16 -7.81 1.05
C ASP A 200 -7.86 -7.70 -0.45
N THR A 201 -6.91 -6.82 -0.81
CA THR A 201 -6.49 -6.63 -2.21
C THR A 201 -5.06 -7.13 -2.48
N ASP A 202 -4.35 -7.56 -1.43
CA ASP A 202 -2.92 -7.87 -1.52
C ASP A 202 -2.58 -9.32 -1.85
N ILE A 203 -3.57 -10.21 -1.93
CA ILE A 203 -3.33 -11.65 -2.08
C ILE A 203 -2.41 -11.98 -3.28
N PRO A 204 -2.60 -11.40 -4.48
CA PRO A 204 -1.68 -11.65 -5.59
C PRO A 204 -0.25 -11.16 -5.32
N ALA A 205 -0.10 -10.00 -4.68
CA ALA A 205 1.19 -9.42 -4.31
C ALA A 205 1.92 -10.28 -3.27
N MET A 206 1.23 -10.65 -2.18
CA MET A 206 1.74 -11.54 -1.13
C MET A 206 2.19 -12.88 -1.72
N LYS A 207 1.31 -13.53 -2.49
CA LYS A 207 1.61 -14.83 -3.12
C LYS A 207 2.79 -14.73 -4.07
N MET A 208 2.89 -13.65 -4.85
CA MET A 208 4.00 -13.46 -5.78
C MET A 208 5.33 -13.29 -5.05
N VAL A 209 5.39 -12.45 -4.01
CA VAL A 209 6.60 -12.26 -3.19
C VAL A 209 7.03 -13.58 -2.53
N LYS A 210 6.09 -14.29 -1.90
CA LYS A 210 6.32 -15.61 -1.28
C LYS A 210 6.83 -16.64 -2.30
N THR A 211 6.19 -16.74 -3.46
CA THR A 211 6.58 -17.69 -4.53
C THR A 211 7.97 -17.38 -5.09
N GLN A 212 8.38 -16.12 -5.13
CA GLN A 212 9.70 -15.68 -5.57
C GLN A 212 10.77 -15.77 -4.46
N GLY A 213 10.43 -16.36 -3.31
CA GLY A 213 11.34 -16.62 -2.19
C GLY A 213 11.49 -15.48 -1.19
N GLY A 214 10.70 -14.41 -1.33
CA GLY A 214 10.54 -13.37 -0.30
C GLY A 214 9.56 -13.80 0.78
N HIS A 215 9.18 -12.84 1.62
CA HIS A 215 8.28 -13.09 2.74
C HIS A 215 7.07 -12.17 2.70
N SER A 216 5.90 -12.69 3.09
CA SER A 216 4.69 -11.88 3.25
C SER A 216 4.12 -12.00 4.65
N ILE A 217 3.61 -10.88 5.17
CA ILE A 217 2.93 -10.78 6.45
C ILE A 217 1.57 -10.15 6.19
N ALA A 218 0.49 -10.85 6.55
CA ALA A 218 -0.82 -10.24 6.59
C ALA A 218 -1.05 -9.62 7.97
N VAL A 219 -1.64 -8.43 8.00
CA VAL A 219 -2.02 -7.76 9.24
C VAL A 219 -3.53 -7.60 9.35
N PHE A 220 -4.04 -7.53 10.58
CA PHE A 220 -5.45 -7.26 10.83
C PHE A 220 -5.62 -6.27 11.98
N ASP A 221 -6.70 -5.50 11.94
CA ASP A 221 -7.03 -4.56 13.02
C ASP A 221 -7.52 -5.31 14.26
N VAL A 222 -6.82 -5.12 15.37
CA VAL A 222 -7.16 -5.70 16.68
C VAL A 222 -8.54 -5.25 17.15
N GLU A 223 -8.91 -4.00 16.86
CA GLU A 223 -10.21 -3.44 17.26
C GLU A 223 -11.37 -4.13 16.52
N SER A 224 -11.08 -4.77 15.38
CA SER A 224 -12.05 -5.56 14.63
C SER A 224 -12.08 -7.05 14.98
N TRP A 225 -11.22 -7.52 15.88
CA TRP A 225 -11.05 -8.96 16.14
C TRP A 225 -12.32 -9.69 16.59
N GLU A 226 -13.18 -9.01 17.36
CA GLU A 226 -14.47 -9.56 17.81
C GLU A 226 -15.47 -9.79 16.66
N LYS A 227 -15.21 -9.22 15.48
CA LYS A 227 -16.07 -9.41 14.30
C LYS A 227 -15.75 -10.75 13.65
N GLU A 228 -16.77 -11.59 13.51
CA GLU A 228 -16.64 -12.91 12.85
C GLU A 228 -16.05 -12.79 11.43
N ALA A 229 -16.38 -11.72 10.70
CA ALA A 229 -15.83 -11.46 9.38
C ALA A 229 -14.29 -11.35 9.39
N THR A 230 -13.70 -10.70 10.41
CA THR A 230 -12.25 -10.55 10.56
C THR A 230 -11.61 -11.90 10.90
N GLN A 231 -12.21 -12.68 11.80
CA GLN A 231 -11.73 -14.01 12.15
C GLN A 231 -11.77 -14.96 10.94
N ASN A 232 -12.86 -14.95 10.18
CA ASN A 232 -13.02 -15.72 8.94
C ASN A 232 -12.01 -15.29 7.87
N LYS A 233 -11.71 -13.98 7.75
CA LYS A 233 -10.66 -13.46 6.84
C LYS A 233 -9.29 -14.00 7.23
N VAL A 234 -8.92 -13.90 8.51
CA VAL A 234 -7.65 -14.42 9.04
C VAL A 234 -7.55 -15.94 8.83
N GLN A 235 -8.61 -16.69 9.11
CA GLN A 235 -8.67 -18.13 8.87
C GLN A 235 -8.41 -18.45 7.40
N LYS A 236 -9.03 -17.74 6.46
CA LYS A 236 -8.82 -17.95 5.01
C LYS A 236 -7.39 -17.63 4.58
N LEU A 237 -6.78 -16.56 5.12
CA LEU A 237 -5.39 -16.23 4.82
C LEU A 237 -4.42 -17.35 5.21
N ILE A 238 -4.70 -18.03 6.33
CA ILE A 238 -3.91 -19.17 6.82
C ILE A 238 -4.25 -20.44 6.02
N ALA A 239 -5.52 -20.81 5.96
CA ALA A 239 -6.00 -22.06 5.37
C ALA A 239 -5.67 -22.20 3.87
N GLU A 240 -5.59 -21.07 3.16
CA GLU A 240 -5.25 -21.04 1.74
C GLU A 240 -3.77 -20.70 1.48
N GLU A 241 -2.94 -20.73 2.52
CA GLU A 241 -1.49 -20.44 2.46
C GLU A 241 -1.13 -19.12 1.75
N ARG A 242 -2.02 -18.11 1.85
CA ARG A 242 -1.92 -16.85 1.10
C ARG A 242 -0.77 -15.96 1.57
N THR A 243 -0.26 -16.20 2.78
CA THR A 243 0.85 -15.45 3.37
C THR A 243 1.75 -16.37 4.23
N ASP A 244 2.91 -15.89 4.70
CA ASP A 244 3.77 -16.65 5.63
C ASP A 244 3.33 -16.45 7.08
N TYR A 245 2.89 -15.24 7.42
CA TYR A 245 2.48 -14.86 8.77
C TYR A 245 1.17 -14.07 8.73
N VAL A 246 0.35 -14.24 9.77
CA VAL A 246 -0.82 -13.38 10.03
C VAL A 246 -0.72 -12.88 11.47
N VAL A 247 -0.64 -11.56 11.66
CA VAL A 247 -0.41 -10.95 12.98
C VAL A 247 -1.24 -9.66 13.16
N PRO A 248 -1.48 -9.21 14.39
CA PRO A 248 -2.07 -7.90 14.65
C PRO A 248 -1.34 -6.72 13.96
N ALA A 249 -2.09 -5.73 13.47
CA ALA A 249 -1.60 -4.44 13.00
C ALA A 249 -1.14 -3.54 14.18
N ASP A 250 -0.18 -4.03 14.95
CA ASP A 250 0.44 -3.33 16.07
C ASP A 250 1.93 -3.16 15.79
N TYR A 251 2.36 -1.91 15.60
CA TYR A 251 3.71 -1.57 15.16
C TYR A 251 4.61 -1.11 16.32
N ARG A 252 4.14 -1.22 17.57
CA ARG A 252 4.92 -0.90 18.77
C ARG A 252 6.10 -1.84 18.94
N ASP A 253 7.11 -1.40 19.69
CA ASP A 253 8.23 -2.28 20.02
C ASP A 253 7.73 -3.50 20.81
N HIS A 254 8.34 -4.65 20.56
CA HIS A 254 7.96 -5.97 21.09
C HIS A 254 6.60 -6.54 20.66
N SER A 255 5.87 -5.91 19.74
CA SER A 255 4.68 -6.53 19.14
C SER A 255 5.02 -7.77 18.30
N GLN A 256 4.02 -8.61 18.02
CA GLN A 256 4.20 -9.79 17.15
C GLN A 256 4.70 -9.39 15.75
N LEU A 257 4.20 -8.28 15.19
CA LEU A 257 4.65 -7.77 13.90
C LEU A 257 6.11 -7.34 13.94
N THR A 258 6.50 -6.57 14.96
CA THR A 258 7.89 -6.12 15.16
C THR A 258 8.84 -7.30 15.30
N ILE A 259 8.48 -8.30 16.11
CA ILE A 259 9.30 -9.50 16.31
C ILE A 259 9.41 -10.30 15.02
N SER A 260 8.30 -10.49 14.30
CA SER A 260 8.27 -11.21 13.02
C SER A 260 9.18 -10.56 11.98
N VAL A 261 9.08 -9.24 11.79
CA VAL A 261 9.92 -8.50 10.83
C VAL A 261 11.40 -8.57 11.22
N LYS A 262 11.74 -8.35 12.49
CA LYS A 262 13.13 -8.49 12.98
C LYS A 262 13.67 -9.90 12.71
N GLY A 263 12.88 -10.95 12.99
CA GLY A 263 13.23 -12.34 12.74
C GLY A 263 13.45 -12.67 11.26
N ILE A 264 12.57 -12.17 10.37
CA ILE A 264 12.70 -12.36 8.92
C ILE A 264 13.96 -11.69 8.39
N LEU A 265 14.28 -10.46 8.83
CA LEU A 265 15.51 -9.77 8.43
C LEU A 265 16.77 -10.58 8.78
N GLN A 266 16.81 -11.18 9.99
CA GLN A 266 17.90 -12.08 10.39
C GLN A 266 17.94 -13.35 9.56
N MET A 267 16.78 -13.93 9.26
CA MET A 267 16.69 -15.12 8.43
C MET A 267 17.21 -14.86 7.01
N ILE A 268 16.82 -13.74 6.38
CA ILE A 268 17.32 -13.33 5.06
C ILE A 268 18.83 -13.16 5.12
N LYS A 269 19.35 -12.47 6.16
CA LYS A 269 20.79 -12.30 6.36
C LYS A 269 21.49 -13.65 6.39
N ARG A 270 21.15 -14.53 7.33
CA ARG A 270 21.78 -15.85 7.51
C ARG A 270 21.72 -16.75 6.27
N LYS A 271 20.62 -16.69 5.51
CA LYS A 271 20.38 -17.62 4.40
C LYS A 271 21.18 -17.26 3.15
N TYR A 272 21.44 -15.98 2.94
CA TYR A 272 22.01 -15.48 1.69
C TYR A 272 23.37 -14.77 1.88
N TYR A 273 23.82 -14.57 3.13
CA TYR A 273 25.04 -13.85 3.50
C TYR A 273 25.65 -14.37 4.81
#